data_AF-A0A9D7N4M8-F1
#
_entry.id   AF-A0A9D7N4M8-F1
#
_cell.length_a   1.000
_cell.length_b   1.000
_cell.length_c   1.000
_cell.angle_alpha   90.00
_cell.angle_beta   90.00
_cell.angle_gamma   90.00
#
_symmetry.space_group_name_H-M   'P 1'
#
loop_
_entity.id
_entity.type
_entity.pdbx_description
1 polymer ?
#
loop_
_entity_poly.entity_id
_entity_poly.type
_entity_poly.pdbx_seq_one_letter_code
_entity_poly.pdbx_strand_id
1 'polypeptide(L)'
;MPRVQHPDHDDHRSILRFFGLILALVGGAFTGIGMLSFFSAFGGGGIPDKFWCAFVGLPLLGFGMMLLKAGYLGAMSRYVAGETAPVVADAADYLLRGAQGGVRDVAQAIGEGLRRPEAKPCPACGSPQRPDAKFCDACGKAIASALLCSSCRHENAAAARFCNRCGEKLGT
;
A
#
# COMPACT_ATOMS: atom_id res chain seq x y z
N MET A 1 15.77 10.89 6.39
CA MET A 1 16.21 9.48 6.49
C MET A 1 17.72 9.45 6.60
N PRO A 2 18.32 8.85 7.63
CA PRO A 2 19.77 8.78 7.76
C PRO A 2 20.35 7.89 6.66
N ARG A 3 21.39 8.36 5.95
CA ARG A 3 22.11 7.52 4.98
C ARG A 3 22.96 6.51 5.74
N VAL A 4 22.53 5.26 5.73
CA VAL A 4 23.43 4.13 6.06
C VAL A 4 24.24 3.86 4.80
N GLN A 5 25.32 4.62 4.58
CA GLN A 5 26.30 4.36 3.54
C GLN A 5 27.47 3.60 4.17
N HIS A 6 27.50 2.28 3.99
CA HIS A 6 28.70 1.50 4.28
C HIS A 6 29.72 1.73 3.15
N PRO A 7 30.98 2.11 3.47
CA PRO A 7 32.00 2.47 2.48
C PRO A 7 32.37 1.32 1.52
N ASP A 8 32.18 0.07 1.93
CA ASP A 8 32.46 -1.14 1.14
C ASP A 8 31.60 -1.27 -0.14
N HIS A 9 30.46 -0.57 -0.21
CA HIS A 9 29.56 -0.65 -1.37
C HIS A 9 29.97 0.21 -2.57
N ASP A 10 30.87 1.19 -2.40
CA ASP A 10 31.27 2.11 -3.48
C ASP A 10 32.43 1.55 -4.32
N ASP A 11 33.32 0.77 -3.71
CA ASP A 11 34.47 0.16 -4.39
C ASP A 11 34.04 -0.92 -5.38
N HIS A 12 33.16 -1.84 -4.97
CA HIS A 12 32.63 -2.89 -5.86
C HIS A 12 31.88 -2.32 -7.08
N ARG A 13 31.15 -1.20 -6.91
CA ARG A 13 30.44 -0.55 -8.03
C ARG A 13 31.40 0.15 -8.98
N SER A 14 32.46 0.77 -8.46
CA SER A 14 33.47 1.44 -9.26
C SER A 14 34.25 0.45 -10.12
N ILE A 15 34.58 -0.72 -9.55
CA ILE A 15 35.17 -1.85 -10.27
C ILE A 15 34.25 -2.34 -11.39
N LEU A 16 32.95 -2.55 -11.10
CA LEU A 16 31.97 -2.96 -12.11
C LEU A 16 31.85 -1.96 -13.27
N ARG A 17 31.89 -0.66 -12.98
CA ARG A 17 31.86 0.40 -14.01
C ARG A 17 33.11 0.39 -14.88
N PHE A 18 34.28 0.25 -14.26
CA PHE A 18 35.56 0.23 -14.97
C PHE A 18 35.66 -0.98 -15.92
N PHE A 19 35.43 -2.19 -15.42
CA PHE A 19 35.45 -3.40 -16.25
C PHE A 19 34.31 -3.41 -17.28
N GLY A 20 33.12 -2.95 -16.90
CA GLY A 20 31.99 -2.83 -17.82
C GLY A 20 32.26 -1.87 -18.98
N LEU A 21 32.92 -0.73 -18.71
CA LEU A 21 33.30 0.24 -19.75
C LEU A 21 34.34 -0.35 -20.71
N ILE A 22 35.38 -0.98 -20.18
CA ILE A 22 36.40 -1.64 -21.00
C ILE A 22 35.76 -2.70 -21.90
N LEU A 23 34.91 -3.55 -21.33
CA LEU A 23 34.26 -4.63 -22.07
C LEU A 23 33.29 -4.10 -23.13
N ALA A 24 32.54 -3.05 -22.83
CA ALA A 24 31.64 -2.40 -23.78
C ALA A 24 32.40 -1.72 -24.93
N LEU A 25 33.53 -1.06 -24.65
CA LEU A 25 34.38 -0.45 -25.69
C LEU A 25 35.02 -1.50 -26.59
N VAL A 26 35.58 -2.56 -26.01
CA VAL A 26 36.17 -3.68 -26.78
C VAL A 26 35.10 -4.39 -27.61
N GLY A 27 33.94 -4.70 -27.01
CA GLY A 27 32.80 -5.30 -27.71
C GLY A 27 32.28 -4.40 -28.83
N GLY A 28 32.14 -3.11 -28.58
CA GLY A 28 31.72 -2.12 -29.57
C GLY A 28 32.68 -1.99 -30.75
N ALA A 29 34.00 -2.01 -30.48
CA ALA A 29 35.00 -2.02 -31.55
C ALA A 29 34.90 -3.29 -32.41
N PHE A 30 34.73 -4.46 -31.80
CA PHE A 30 34.55 -5.73 -32.53
C PHE A 30 33.26 -5.76 -33.36
N THR A 31 32.13 -5.31 -32.77
CA THR A 31 30.86 -5.17 -33.48
C THR A 31 30.99 -4.17 -34.64
N GLY A 32 31.66 -3.04 -34.42
CA GLY A 32 31.92 -2.04 -35.47
C GLY A 32 32.73 -2.60 -36.64
N ILE A 33 33.83 -3.31 -36.37
CA ILE A 33 34.65 -3.93 -37.42
C ILE A 33 33.86 -4.99 -38.20
N GLY A 34 33.09 -5.83 -37.50
CA GLY A 34 32.25 -6.85 -38.15
C GLY A 34 31.15 -6.23 -39.01
N MET A 35 30.52 -5.17 -38.51
CA MET A 35 29.45 -4.46 -39.21
C MET A 35 29.98 -3.69 -40.43
N LEU A 36 31.10 -2.99 -40.30
CA LEU A 36 31.76 -2.31 -41.42
C LEU A 36 32.17 -3.31 -42.52
N SER A 37 32.73 -4.46 -42.15
CA SER A 37 33.10 -5.51 -43.09
C SER A 37 31.88 -6.10 -43.82
N PHE A 38 30.74 -6.23 -43.13
CA PHE A 38 29.49 -6.68 -43.72
C PHE A 38 28.96 -5.67 -44.75
N PHE A 39 28.87 -4.40 -44.38
CA PHE A 39 28.37 -3.34 -45.27
C PHE A 39 29.29 -3.11 -46.47
N SER A 40 30.61 -3.21 -46.31
CA SER A 40 31.54 -3.10 -47.44
C SER A 40 31.40 -4.26 -48.43
N ALA A 41 31.13 -5.47 -47.92
CA ALA A 41 30.97 -6.65 -48.75
C ALA A 41 29.61 -6.65 -49.49
N PHE A 42 28.55 -6.17 -48.83
CA PHE A 42 27.21 -6.04 -49.41
C PHE A 42 27.15 -5.04 -50.57
N GLY A 43 27.97 -3.99 -50.55
CA GLY A 43 28.12 -3.04 -51.67
C GLY A 43 29.09 -3.49 -52.78
N GLY A 44 29.99 -4.42 -52.48
CA GLY A 44 31.06 -4.88 -53.38
C GLY A 44 30.87 -6.26 -54.01
N GLY A 45 29.82 -7.01 -53.64
CA GLY A 45 29.53 -8.36 -54.17
C GLY A 45 30.42 -9.48 -53.61
N GLY A 46 31.19 -9.22 -52.54
CA GLY A 46 32.04 -10.19 -51.86
C GLY A 46 31.39 -10.80 -50.61
N ILE A 47 31.96 -11.88 -50.08
CA ILE A 47 31.59 -12.44 -48.77
C ILE A 47 32.39 -11.69 -47.69
N PRO A 48 31.77 -11.25 -46.58
CA PRO A 48 32.46 -10.49 -45.55
C PRO A 48 33.33 -11.36 -44.64
N ASP A 49 34.65 -11.22 -44.76
CA ASP A 49 35.62 -12.03 -43.98
C ASP A 49 35.59 -11.78 -42.47
N LYS A 50 35.27 -10.55 -42.04
CA LYS A 50 35.29 -10.16 -40.62
C LYS A 50 33.92 -10.15 -39.96
N PHE A 51 32.89 -10.62 -40.65
CA PHE A 51 31.52 -10.64 -40.11
C PHE A 51 31.41 -11.45 -38.82
N TRP A 52 32.24 -12.50 -38.65
CA TRP A 52 32.29 -13.29 -37.43
C TRP A 52 32.55 -12.45 -36.17
N CYS A 53 33.28 -11.33 -36.30
CA CYS A 53 33.55 -10.41 -35.18
C CYS A 53 32.28 -9.80 -34.59
N ALA A 54 31.18 -9.71 -35.35
CA ALA A 54 29.89 -9.26 -34.82
C ALA A 54 29.27 -10.27 -33.84
N PHE A 55 29.45 -11.57 -34.07
CA PHE A 55 28.95 -12.62 -33.19
C PHE A 55 29.67 -12.68 -31.84
N VAL A 56 30.93 -12.23 -31.79
CA VAL A 56 31.67 -12.08 -30.53
C VAL A 56 31.44 -10.71 -29.91
N GLY A 57 31.42 -9.66 -30.74
CA GLY A 57 31.26 -8.28 -30.28
C GLY A 57 29.91 -8.03 -29.62
N LEU A 58 28.81 -8.58 -30.17
CA LEU A 58 27.46 -8.30 -29.67
C LEU A 58 27.21 -8.89 -28.26
N PRO A 59 27.53 -10.16 -27.97
CA PRO A 59 27.46 -10.69 -26.61
C PRO A 59 28.39 -9.96 -25.64
N LEU A 60 29.61 -9.62 -26.08
CA LEU A 60 30.60 -8.92 -25.25
C LEU A 60 30.12 -7.51 -24.88
N LEU A 61 29.56 -6.78 -25.85
CA LEU A 61 28.93 -5.49 -25.65
C LEU A 61 27.70 -5.62 -24.74
N GLY A 62 26.87 -6.64 -24.94
CA GLY A 62 25.72 -6.91 -24.08
C GLY A 62 26.12 -7.13 -22.62
N PHE A 63 27.14 -7.95 -22.37
CA PHE A 63 27.65 -8.19 -21.02
C PHE A 63 28.31 -6.93 -20.43
N GLY A 64 29.05 -6.17 -21.22
CA GLY A 64 29.63 -4.88 -20.80
C GLY A 64 28.55 -3.86 -20.40
N MET A 65 27.49 -3.74 -21.20
CA MET A 65 26.34 -2.87 -20.91
C MET A 65 25.57 -3.34 -19.68
N MET A 66 25.44 -4.65 -19.47
CA MET A 66 24.80 -5.21 -18.27
C MET A 66 25.58 -4.88 -17.00
N LEU A 67 26.92 -5.02 -17.02
CA LEU A 67 27.80 -4.64 -15.90
C LEU A 67 27.74 -3.12 -15.62
N LEU A 68 27.77 -2.30 -16.67
CA LEU A 68 27.59 -0.84 -16.54
C LEU A 68 26.24 -0.50 -15.92
N LYS A 69 25.16 -1.13 -16.37
CA LYS A 69 23.82 -0.95 -15.80
C LYS A 69 23.83 -1.29 -14.31
N ALA A 70 24.40 -2.43 -13.90
CA ALA A 70 24.48 -2.83 -12.50
C ALA A 70 25.32 -1.85 -11.66
N GLY A 71 26.45 -1.37 -12.19
CA GLY A 71 27.32 -0.38 -11.54
C GLY A 71 26.66 0.98 -11.34
N TYR A 72 25.82 1.44 -12.28
CA TYR A 72 25.12 2.72 -12.22
C TYR A 72 23.68 2.65 -11.66
N LEU A 73 23.10 1.46 -11.50
CA LEU A 73 21.72 1.26 -11.04
C LEU A 73 21.41 2.02 -9.74
N GLY A 74 22.34 2.01 -8.79
CA GLY A 74 22.19 2.71 -7.51
C GLY A 74 22.24 4.25 -7.62
N ALA A 75 22.94 4.80 -8.61
CA ALA A 75 22.95 6.24 -8.86
C ALA A 75 21.67 6.65 -9.60
N MET A 76 21.31 5.90 -10.65
CA MET A 76 20.10 6.13 -11.44
C MET A 76 18.83 6.00 -10.61
N SER A 77 18.69 4.95 -9.79
CA SER A 77 17.50 4.76 -8.94
C SER A 77 17.28 5.89 -7.96
N ARG A 78 18.35 6.50 -7.42
CA ARG A 78 18.24 7.66 -6.52
C ARG A 78 17.81 8.91 -7.25
N TYR A 79 18.35 9.15 -8.45
CA TYR A 79 17.95 10.27 -9.29
C TYR A 79 16.47 10.16 -9.67
N VAL A 80 16.06 9.00 -10.19
CA VAL A 80 14.66 8.70 -10.53
C VAL A 80 13.78 8.84 -9.30
N ALA A 81 14.15 8.26 -8.16
CA ALA A 81 13.38 8.42 -6.93
C ALA A 81 13.25 9.89 -6.50
N GLY A 82 14.27 10.72 -6.70
CA GLY A 82 14.21 12.16 -6.40
C GLY A 82 13.20 12.92 -7.26
N GLU A 83 13.10 12.59 -8.55
CA GLU A 83 12.21 13.29 -9.49
C GLU A 83 10.81 12.69 -9.58
N THR A 84 10.68 11.36 -9.57
CA THR A 84 9.38 10.69 -9.75
C THR A 84 8.60 10.53 -8.46
N ALA A 85 9.27 10.40 -7.31
CA ALA A 85 8.57 10.27 -6.03
C ALA A 85 7.61 11.44 -5.72
N PRO A 86 7.97 12.72 -5.90
CA PRO A 86 7.03 13.82 -5.63
C PRO A 86 5.82 13.77 -6.57
N VAL A 87 6.01 13.47 -7.86
CA VAL A 87 4.90 13.34 -8.81
C VAL A 87 3.92 12.23 -8.41
N VAL A 88 4.44 11.09 -7.97
CA VAL A 88 3.61 9.98 -7.49
C VAL A 88 2.89 10.37 -6.20
N ALA A 89 3.55 11.08 -5.28
CA ALA A 89 2.94 11.56 -4.05
C ALA A 89 1.81 12.55 -4.34
N ASP A 90 2.00 13.49 -5.26
CA ASP A 90 0.98 14.46 -5.66
C ASP A 90 -0.21 13.78 -6.35
N ALA A 91 0.05 12.82 -7.23
CA ALA A 91 -1.01 12.03 -7.86
C ALA A 91 -1.81 11.22 -6.82
N ALA A 92 -1.13 10.64 -5.83
CA ALA A 92 -1.79 9.95 -4.74
C ALA A 92 -2.65 10.90 -3.90
N ASP A 93 -2.13 12.08 -3.53
CA ASP A 93 -2.89 13.09 -2.78
C ASP A 93 -4.14 13.55 -3.56
N TYR A 94 -4.01 13.78 -4.86
CA TYR A 94 -5.14 14.14 -5.72
C TYR A 94 -6.23 13.07 -5.72
N LEU A 95 -5.85 11.80 -5.87
CA LEU A 95 -6.80 10.68 -5.83
C LEU A 95 -7.46 10.54 -4.45
N LEU A 96 -6.70 10.67 -3.37
CA LEU A 96 -7.20 10.60 -2.01
C LEU A 96 -8.20 11.72 -1.71
N ARG A 97 -7.96 12.94 -2.20
CA ARG A 97 -8.93 14.06 -2.08
C ARG A 97 -10.23 13.75 -2.81
N GLY A 98 -10.17 13.20 -4.02
CA GLY A 98 -11.35 12.75 -4.76
C GLY A 98 -12.13 11.66 -4.02
N ALA A 99 -11.43 10.75 -3.34
CA ALA A 99 -12.04 9.67 -2.57
C ALA A 99 -12.57 10.10 -1.19
N GLN A 100 -12.23 11.29 -0.70
CA GLN A 100 -12.54 11.73 0.67
C GLN A 100 -14.04 11.70 0.99
N GLY A 101 -14.90 12.05 0.03
CA GLY A 101 -16.35 11.99 0.20
C GLY A 101 -16.83 10.56 0.49
N GLY A 102 -16.48 9.62 -0.40
CA GLY A 102 -16.88 8.21 -0.24
C GLY A 102 -16.31 7.57 1.03
N VAL A 103 -15.08 7.89 1.42
CA VAL A 103 -14.50 7.39 2.68
C VAL A 103 -15.26 7.93 3.90
N ARG A 104 -15.67 9.20 3.88
CA ARG A 104 -16.50 9.79 4.95
C ARG A 104 -17.87 9.13 5.05
N ASP A 105 -18.52 8.88 3.92
CA ASP A 105 -19.84 8.24 3.88
C ASP A 105 -19.78 6.82 4.45
N VAL A 106 -18.76 6.04 4.07
CA VAL A 106 -18.53 4.69 4.61
C VAL A 106 -18.25 4.75 6.11
N ALA A 107 -17.37 5.65 6.56
CA ALA A 107 -17.06 5.81 7.98
C ALA A 107 -18.31 6.21 8.79
N GLN A 108 -19.15 7.08 8.25
CA GLN A 108 -20.41 7.47 8.87
C GLN A 108 -21.38 6.29 8.96
N ALA A 109 -21.58 5.53 7.89
CA ALA A 109 -22.46 4.36 7.89
C ALA A 109 -22.05 3.32 8.93
N ILE A 110 -20.75 3.06 9.07
CA ILE A 110 -20.22 2.17 10.11
C ILE A 110 -20.50 2.75 11.50
N GLY A 111 -20.22 4.04 11.71
CA GLY A 111 -20.45 4.72 12.98
C GLY A 111 -21.92 4.77 13.39
N GLU A 112 -22.84 4.87 12.44
CA GLU A 112 -24.28 4.76 12.69
C GLU A 112 -24.68 3.33 13.06
N GLY A 113 -24.15 2.33 12.37
CA GLY A 113 -24.38 0.91 12.67
C GLY A 113 -23.95 0.53 14.09
N LEU A 114 -22.79 1.02 14.53
CA LEU A 114 -22.27 0.78 15.88
C LEU A 114 -23.02 1.53 16.99
N ARG A 115 -23.67 2.67 16.67
CA ARG A 115 -24.44 3.46 17.65
C ARG A 115 -25.88 2.98 17.81
N ARG A 116 -26.37 2.07 16.97
CA ARG A 116 -27.74 1.56 17.10
C ARG A 116 -27.86 0.79 18.42
N PRO A 117 -28.85 1.13 19.27
CA PRO A 117 -29.04 0.45 20.53
C PRO A 117 -29.27 -1.05 20.29
N GLU A 118 -28.47 -1.86 20.98
CA GLU A 118 -28.44 -3.31 20.85
C GLU A 118 -29.81 -3.89 21.20
N ALA A 119 -30.27 -4.89 20.42
CA ALA A 119 -31.49 -5.60 20.73
C ALA A 119 -31.31 -6.34 22.07
N LYS A 120 -32.14 -6.01 23.06
CA LYS A 120 -32.06 -6.63 24.40
C LYS A 120 -32.90 -7.89 24.44
N PRO A 121 -32.43 -9.00 25.00
CA PRO A 121 -33.23 -10.21 25.11
C PRO A 121 -34.39 -10.02 26.09
N CYS A 122 -35.55 -10.57 25.76
CA CYS A 122 -36.70 -10.61 26.66
C CYS A 122 -36.33 -11.40 27.93
N PRO A 123 -36.56 -10.87 29.15
CA PRO A 123 -36.22 -11.57 30.39
C PRO A 123 -37.07 -12.83 30.64
N ALA A 124 -38.20 -12.99 29.95
CA ALA A 124 -39.10 -14.11 30.14
C ALA A 124 -38.87 -15.28 29.16
N CYS A 125 -38.48 -15.00 27.91
CA CYS A 125 -38.33 -16.03 26.87
C CYS A 125 -37.03 -15.92 26.07
N GLY A 126 -36.19 -14.91 26.30
CA GLY A 126 -34.89 -14.75 25.66
C GLY A 126 -34.90 -14.21 24.24
N SER A 127 -36.06 -14.02 23.60
CA SER A 127 -36.14 -13.49 22.23
C SER A 127 -35.59 -12.06 22.15
N PRO A 128 -34.83 -11.69 21.09
CA PRO A 128 -34.28 -10.35 20.94
C PRO A 128 -35.42 -9.34 20.75
N GLN A 129 -35.39 -8.27 21.53
CA GLN A 129 -36.41 -7.22 21.52
C GLN A 129 -35.80 -5.91 21.06
N ARG A 130 -36.62 -5.12 20.35
CA ARG A 130 -36.24 -3.77 20.00
C ARG A 130 -35.95 -2.96 21.27
N PRO A 131 -34.99 -2.03 21.24
CA PRO A 131 -34.57 -1.28 22.43
C PRO A 131 -35.69 -0.39 23.01
N ASP A 132 -36.71 -0.06 22.21
CA ASP A 132 -37.91 0.70 22.55
C ASP A 132 -39.16 -0.17 22.83
N ALA A 133 -39.03 -1.51 22.83
CA ALA A 133 -40.16 -2.41 23.03
C ALA A 133 -40.70 -2.37 24.47
N LYS A 134 -41.99 -2.10 24.63
CA LYS A 134 -42.71 -2.13 25.93
C LYS A 134 -43.29 -3.51 26.26
N PHE A 135 -43.56 -4.32 25.23
CA PHE A 135 -44.07 -5.68 25.33
C PHE A 135 -43.24 -6.58 24.42
N CYS A 136 -43.11 -7.85 24.79
CA CYS A 136 -42.39 -8.83 23.99
C CYS A 136 -43.22 -9.27 22.80
N ASP A 137 -42.69 -9.11 21.59
CA ASP A 137 -43.36 -9.50 20.34
C ASP A 137 -43.54 -11.02 20.21
N ALA A 138 -42.80 -11.81 20.99
CA ALA A 138 -42.84 -13.28 20.94
C ALA A 138 -43.72 -13.92 22.04
N CYS A 139 -43.74 -13.35 23.26
CA CYS A 139 -44.44 -13.96 24.40
C CYS A 139 -45.49 -13.05 25.05
N GLY A 140 -45.64 -11.81 24.57
CA GLY A 140 -46.64 -10.85 25.03
C GLY A 140 -46.39 -10.25 26.43
N LYS A 141 -45.37 -10.70 27.17
CA LYS A 141 -45.07 -10.14 28.49
C LYS A 141 -44.49 -8.73 28.38
N ALA A 142 -44.85 -7.88 29.33
CA ALA A 142 -44.28 -6.54 29.46
C ALA A 142 -42.77 -6.63 29.67
N ILE A 143 -42.01 -5.85 28.90
CA ILE A 143 -40.58 -5.68 29.07
C ILE A 143 -40.42 -4.47 29.96
N ALA A 144 -39.80 -4.67 31.12
CA ALA A 144 -39.77 -3.66 32.16
C ALA A 144 -39.11 -2.37 31.61
N SER A 145 -39.90 -1.29 31.59
CA SER A 145 -39.48 0.05 31.18
C SER A 145 -38.54 0.66 32.23
N ALA A 146 -37.69 1.61 31.82
CA ALA A 146 -36.79 2.31 32.73
C ALA A 146 -37.53 2.81 33.99
N LEU A 147 -36.92 2.59 35.16
CA LEU A 147 -37.50 2.98 36.44
C LEU A 147 -37.06 4.41 36.78
N LEU A 148 -38.02 5.32 36.92
CA LEU A 148 -37.77 6.70 37.34
C LEU A 148 -37.56 6.75 38.85
N CYS A 149 -36.45 7.34 39.30
CA CYS A 149 -36.21 7.60 40.71
C CYS A 149 -37.21 8.62 41.27
N SER A 150 -37.85 8.34 42.41
CA SER A 150 -38.76 9.27 43.09
C SER A 150 -38.08 10.54 43.61
N SER A 151 -36.84 10.44 44.11
CA SER A 151 -36.08 11.59 44.63
C SER A 151 -35.50 12.48 43.54
N CYS A 152 -34.91 11.93 42.48
CA CYS A 152 -34.15 12.72 41.49
C CYS A 152 -34.67 12.63 40.04
N ARG A 153 -35.72 11.83 39.78
CA ARG A 153 -36.29 11.58 38.44
C ARG A 153 -35.32 11.03 37.38
N HIS A 154 -34.16 10.54 37.77
CA HIS A 154 -33.25 9.86 36.84
C HIS A 154 -33.85 8.52 36.39
N GLU A 155 -33.73 8.21 35.09
CA GLU A 155 -34.08 6.90 34.55
C GLU A 155 -33.01 5.88 34.91
N ASN A 156 -33.44 4.75 35.44
CA ASN A 156 -32.57 3.64 35.81
C ASN A 156 -32.99 2.39 35.05
N ALA A 157 -32.07 1.45 34.86
CA ALA A 157 -32.41 0.15 34.29
C ALA A 157 -33.54 -0.50 35.12
N ALA A 158 -34.44 -1.21 34.46
CA ALA A 158 -35.62 -1.75 35.13
C ALA A 158 -35.32 -2.78 36.23
N ALA A 159 -34.11 -3.35 36.26
CA ALA A 159 -33.61 -4.23 37.31
C ALA A 159 -32.76 -3.52 38.38
N ALA A 160 -32.58 -2.20 38.30
CA ALA A 160 -31.77 -1.45 39.25
C ALA A 160 -32.44 -1.37 40.62
N ARG A 161 -31.73 -1.78 41.68
CA ARG A 161 -32.21 -1.71 43.08
C ARG A 161 -31.93 -0.36 43.76
N PHE A 162 -30.97 0.40 43.23
CA PHE A 162 -30.58 1.72 43.71
C PHE A 162 -30.44 2.66 42.51
N CYS A 163 -30.66 3.95 42.73
CA CYS A 163 -30.52 4.95 41.70
C CYS A 163 -29.05 5.16 41.34
N ASN A 164 -28.72 5.03 40.06
CA ASN A 164 -27.36 5.20 39.54
C ASN A 164 -26.84 6.65 39.64
N ARG A 165 -27.73 7.61 39.94
CA ARG A 165 -27.37 9.03 40.08
C ARG A 165 -27.34 9.51 41.52
N CYS A 166 -28.36 9.21 42.33
CA CYS A 166 -28.47 9.74 43.70
C CYS A 166 -28.37 8.68 44.80
N GLY A 167 -28.26 7.39 44.48
CA GLY A 167 -28.14 6.31 45.46
C GLY A 167 -29.45 5.91 46.18
N GLU A 168 -30.55 6.64 45.95
CA GLU A 168 -31.86 6.33 46.54
C GLU A 168 -32.33 4.92 46.16
N LYS A 169 -32.97 4.20 47.07
CA LYS A 169 -33.50 2.86 46.80
C LYS A 169 -34.65 2.93 45.80
N LEU A 170 -34.62 2.07 44.79
CA LEU A 170 -35.60 2.02 43.71
C LEU A 170 -36.57 0.84 43.93
N GLY A 171 -37.85 1.16 44.08
CA GLY A 171 -38.90 0.18 44.38
C GLY A 171 -38.93 -0.19 45.87
N THR A 172 -40.11 -0.07 46.48
CA THR A 172 -40.48 -0.79 47.71
C THR A 172 -40.80 -2.23 47.36
#